data_AF-R8BBM5-F1
#
_entry.id   AF-R8BBM5-F1
#
_cell.length_a   1.000
_cell.length_b   1.000
_cell.length_c   1.000
_cell.angle_alpha   90.00
_cell.angle_beta   90.00
_cell.angle_gamma   90.00
#
_symmetry.space_group_name_H-M   'P 1'
#
loop_
_entity.id
_entity.type
_entity.pdbx_description
1 polymer ?
#
loop_
_entity_poly.entity_id
_entity_poly.type
_entity_poly.pdbx_seq_one_letter_code
_entity_poly.pdbx_strand_id
1 'polypeptide(L)'
;MQRLFTLEQYALASQLGLSDDGGEFWKARRLSEYSAIEYRSEQTILVSKWQPFPDVKIKTILIPPEEETPNWHIRVHQIEAGREVMTADGSFAIYNERTPDGRYLDAYDATKCEGTYPKLIGNYDLGTPEAWSTGAEGAFAVSKGAVGIKALEDDIGRSAMLVNADPNSNLVESRTTIPTLQHTIKKGQTVLYISAIYAKPSGEGVARETYLDGWDKPPAVPDWLKSEAAGS
;
A
#
# COMPACT_ATOMS: atom_id res chain seq x y z
N MET A 1 18.71 -0.59 -10.45
CA MET A 1 17.67 -1.49 -9.95
C MET A 1 18.04 -1.89 -8.53
N GLN A 2 17.33 -1.36 -7.54
CA GLN A 2 17.72 -1.41 -6.14
C GLN A 2 17.14 -2.69 -5.53
N ARG A 3 18.01 -3.55 -4.98
CA ARG A 3 17.59 -4.80 -4.31
C ARG A 3 16.94 -4.42 -2.98
N LEU A 4 15.78 -5.00 -2.66
CA LEU A 4 15.11 -4.85 -1.37
C LEU A 4 15.38 -6.15 -0.63
N PHE A 5 16.34 -6.16 0.29
CA PHE A 5 16.84 -7.43 0.83
C PHE A 5 15.95 -8.04 1.92
N THR A 6 15.19 -7.21 2.65
CA THR A 6 14.46 -7.67 3.85
C THR A 6 13.00 -7.23 3.92
N LEU A 7 12.45 -6.57 2.89
CA LEU A 7 11.09 -6.01 2.96
C LEU A 7 10.03 -7.09 3.25
N GLU A 8 10.24 -8.29 2.71
CA GLU A 8 9.44 -9.50 2.93
C GLU A 8 9.42 -9.94 4.39
N GLN A 9 10.54 -9.78 5.11
CA GLN A 9 10.67 -10.09 6.54
C GLN A 9 9.93 -9.07 7.41
N TYR A 10 10.00 -7.80 7.02
CA TYR A 10 9.31 -6.73 7.72
C TYR A 10 7.79 -6.75 7.49
N ALA A 11 7.34 -7.35 6.38
CA ALA A 11 5.93 -7.62 6.07
C ALA A 11 5.03 -6.41 6.39
N LEU A 12 5.32 -5.27 5.76
CA LEU A 12 4.72 -3.96 6.09
C LEU A 12 3.23 -3.88 5.69
N ALA A 13 2.37 -4.60 6.40
CA ALA A 13 0.93 -4.57 6.21
C ALA A 13 0.31 -3.35 6.93
N SER A 14 -0.48 -2.58 6.20
CA SER A 14 -1.23 -1.40 6.64
C SER A 14 -0.34 -0.28 7.19
N GLN A 15 0.87 -0.14 6.65
CA GLN A 15 1.84 0.85 7.13
C GLN A 15 2.84 1.26 6.06
N LEU A 16 3.39 2.46 6.26
CA LEU A 16 4.54 2.99 5.53
C LEU A 16 5.82 2.63 6.28
N GLY A 17 6.79 2.02 5.59
CA GLY A 17 8.16 1.85 6.05
C GLY A 17 9.16 2.62 5.21
N LEU A 18 10.27 2.96 5.84
CA LEU A 18 11.35 3.73 5.24
C LEU A 18 12.70 3.07 5.47
N SER A 19 13.59 3.12 4.48
CA SER A 19 14.95 2.60 4.56
C SER A 19 15.96 3.59 3.96
N ASP A 20 17.06 3.87 4.65
CA ASP A 20 18.16 4.74 4.21
C ASP A 20 19.45 3.95 3.90
N ASP A 21 19.38 2.62 3.84
CA ASP A 21 20.51 1.70 3.66
C ASP A 21 20.31 0.72 2.50
N GLY A 22 19.41 1.04 1.58
CA GLY A 22 19.17 0.22 0.39
C GLY A 22 18.23 -0.96 0.64
N GLY A 23 17.35 -0.89 1.64
CA GLY A 23 16.34 -1.89 1.92
C GLY A 23 16.81 -3.04 2.83
N GLU A 24 17.91 -2.84 3.56
CA GLU A 24 18.42 -3.78 4.56
C GLU A 24 17.64 -3.67 5.87
N PHE A 25 17.38 -2.44 6.34
CA PHE A 25 16.55 -2.19 7.52
C PHE A 25 15.39 -1.24 7.18
N TRP A 26 14.19 -1.62 7.63
CA TRP A 26 12.99 -0.82 7.46
C TRP A 26 12.54 -0.24 8.81
N LYS A 27 12.26 1.07 8.80
CA LYS A 27 11.67 1.79 9.93
C LYS A 27 10.23 2.13 9.63
N ALA A 28 9.32 1.49 10.36
CA ALA A 28 7.92 1.88 10.42
C ALA A 28 7.67 2.86 11.57
N ARG A 29 6.43 3.33 11.71
CA ARG A 29 6.04 4.21 12.82
C ARG A 29 6.16 3.49 14.15
N ARG A 30 7.10 3.93 14.99
CA ARG A 30 7.26 3.45 16.37
C ARG A 30 6.60 4.37 17.41
N LEU A 31 6.68 5.67 17.19
CA LEU A 31 6.11 6.69 18.07
C LEU A 31 5.38 7.73 17.21
N SER A 32 4.20 8.15 17.67
CA SER A 32 3.48 9.29 17.11
C SER A 32 3.65 10.48 18.05
N GLU A 33 4.17 11.58 17.52
CA GLU A 33 4.34 12.86 18.24
C GLU A 33 3.00 13.58 18.37
N TYR A 34 2.09 13.31 17.45
CA TYR A 34 0.73 13.81 17.44
C TYR A 34 -0.19 12.76 16.84
N SER A 35 -1.37 12.57 17.42
CA SER A 35 -2.45 11.76 16.84
C SER A 35 -3.80 12.33 17.28
N ALA A 36 -4.68 12.64 16.34
CA ALA A 36 -6.01 13.13 16.65
C ALA A 36 -7.01 12.82 15.52
N ILE A 37 -8.27 12.70 15.91
CA ILE A 37 -9.37 12.84 14.96
C ILE A 37 -9.56 14.33 14.71
N GLU A 38 -9.52 14.73 13.45
CA GLU A 38 -9.72 16.09 13.01
C GLU A 38 -10.86 16.16 11.98
N TYR A 39 -11.35 17.37 11.72
CA TYR A 39 -12.38 17.64 10.73
C TYR A 39 -11.82 18.58 9.66
N ARG A 40 -12.06 18.28 8.37
CA ARG A 40 -11.70 19.13 7.22
C ARG A 40 -12.88 19.18 6.28
N SER A 41 -13.45 20.38 6.08
CA SER A 41 -14.66 20.54 5.25
C SER A 41 -15.76 19.53 5.60
N GLU A 42 -16.04 19.36 6.90
CA GLU A 42 -16.99 18.39 7.48
C GLU A 42 -16.61 16.90 7.36
N GLN A 43 -15.53 16.56 6.65
CA GLN A 43 -14.99 15.21 6.56
C GLN A 43 -14.19 14.85 7.82
N THR A 44 -14.49 13.71 8.42
CA THR A 44 -13.74 13.18 9.58
C THR A 44 -12.46 12.51 9.08
N ILE A 45 -11.32 12.90 9.64
CA ILE A 45 -10.01 12.35 9.30
C ILE A 45 -9.23 11.94 10.55
N LEU A 46 -8.33 10.98 10.43
CA LEU A 46 -7.35 10.66 11.47
C LEU A 46 -5.98 11.16 11.04
N VAL A 47 -5.41 12.08 11.81
CA VAL A 47 -4.10 12.69 11.56
C VAL A 47 -3.09 12.15 12.54
N SER A 48 -1.87 11.89 12.06
CA SER A 48 -0.73 11.52 12.90
C SER A 48 0.56 12.14 12.38
N LYS A 49 1.45 12.55 13.29
CA LYS A 49 2.79 13.06 12.97
C LYS A 49 3.86 12.20 13.63
N TRP A 50 4.87 11.82 12.88
CA TRP A 50 5.91 10.90 13.35
C TRP A 50 7.22 11.09 12.59
N GLN A 51 8.31 10.62 13.20
CA GLN A 51 9.67 10.79 12.68
C GLN A 51 10.45 9.46 12.75
N PRO A 52 10.64 8.73 11.63
CA PRO A 52 11.47 7.51 11.61
C PRO A 52 12.96 7.81 11.73
N PHE A 53 13.38 9.02 11.34
CA PHE A 53 14.74 9.54 11.41
C PHE A 53 14.72 10.98 11.93
N PRO A 54 15.81 11.48 12.55
CA PRO A 54 15.87 12.85 13.08
C PRO A 54 15.59 13.98 12.06
N ASP A 55 15.76 13.69 10.77
CA ASP A 55 15.63 14.61 9.64
C ASP A 55 14.54 14.19 8.65
N VAL A 56 13.69 13.21 9.01
CA VAL A 56 12.55 12.80 8.18
C VAL A 56 11.26 12.99 8.97
N LYS A 57 10.41 13.92 8.52
CA LYS A 57 9.13 14.23 9.17
C LYS A 57 7.98 13.74 8.31
N ILE A 58 7.02 13.07 8.94
CA ILE A 58 5.88 12.48 8.24
C ILE A 58 4.58 12.89 8.92
N LYS A 59 3.69 13.52 8.16
CA LYS A 59 2.27 13.68 8.51
C LYS A 59 1.49 12.63 7.73
N THR A 60 0.80 11.74 8.43
CA THR A 60 -0.10 10.76 7.83
C THR A 60 -1.54 11.13 8.11
N ILE A 61 -2.38 11.10 7.08
CA ILE A 61 -3.82 11.31 7.18
C ILE A 61 -4.53 10.05 6.69
N LEU A 62 -5.52 9.58 7.45
CA LEU A 62 -6.46 8.55 7.01
C LEU A 62 -7.83 9.18 6.83
N ILE A 63 -8.42 8.95 5.67
CA ILE A 63 -9.79 9.36 5.32
C ILE A 63 -10.61 8.06 5.18
N PRO A 64 -11.69 7.90 5.95
CA PRO A 64 -12.48 6.68 5.95
C PRO A 64 -13.21 6.47 4.62
N PRO A 65 -13.74 5.25 4.36
CA PRO A 65 -14.58 5.00 3.20
C PRO A 65 -15.85 5.84 3.17
N GLU A 66 -16.30 6.14 1.96
CA GLU A 66 -17.57 6.83 1.67
C GLU A 66 -18.60 5.85 1.08
N GLU A 67 -19.87 6.23 1.10
CA GLU A 67 -20.97 5.38 0.59
C GLU A 67 -20.79 4.98 -0.87
N GLU A 68 -20.23 5.87 -1.71
CA GLU A 68 -19.99 5.60 -3.13
C GLU A 68 -18.81 4.65 -3.38
N THR A 69 -17.86 4.59 -2.45
CA THR A 69 -16.63 3.77 -2.55
C THR A 69 -16.36 3.01 -1.25
N PRO A 70 -17.26 2.09 -0.83
CA PRO A 70 -17.29 1.56 0.54
C PRO A 70 -16.11 0.65 0.90
N ASN A 71 -15.39 0.13 -0.10
CA ASN A 71 -14.22 -0.74 0.08
C ASN A 71 -12.90 0.00 -0.08
N TRP A 72 -12.93 1.33 -0.17
CA TRP A 72 -11.75 2.18 -0.32
C TRP A 72 -11.61 3.13 0.85
N HIS A 73 -10.41 3.22 1.42
CA HIS A 73 -10.04 4.37 2.26
C HIS A 73 -8.83 5.08 1.66
N ILE A 74 -8.69 6.38 1.90
CA ILE A 74 -7.52 7.14 1.44
C ILE A 74 -6.51 7.24 2.58
N ARG A 75 -5.25 6.92 2.28
CA ARG A 75 -4.09 7.11 3.15
C ARG A 75 -3.12 8.08 2.51
N VAL A 76 -2.88 9.20 3.17
CA VAL A 76 -1.99 10.26 2.71
C VAL A 76 -0.72 10.27 3.55
N HIS A 77 0.43 10.46 2.92
CA HIS A 77 1.70 10.74 3.59
C HIS A 77 2.33 12.00 3.00
N GLN A 78 2.40 13.07 3.80
CA GLN A 78 3.28 14.20 3.52
C GLN A 78 4.63 13.91 4.18
N ILE A 79 5.69 13.82 3.39
CA ILE A 79 7.02 13.40 3.83
C ILE A 79 8.03 14.49 3.47
N GLU A 80 8.63 15.09 4.49
CA GLU A 80 9.81 15.96 4.36
C GLU A 80 11.05 15.10 4.61
N ALA A 81 11.88 14.88 3.59
CA ALA A 81 13.03 13.97 3.67
C ALA A 81 14.36 14.74 3.65
N GLY A 82 15.01 14.89 4.81
CA GLY A 82 16.35 15.47 4.95
C GLY A 82 17.51 14.59 4.46
N ARG A 83 17.20 13.38 4.01
CA ARG A 83 18.12 12.37 3.44
C ARG A 83 17.47 11.67 2.25
N GLU A 84 18.27 10.96 1.45
CA GLU A 84 17.71 10.01 0.48
C GLU A 84 17.12 8.82 1.24
N VAL A 85 15.91 8.41 0.89
CA VAL A 85 15.20 7.36 1.62
C VAL A 85 14.26 6.58 0.69
N MET A 86 14.32 5.26 0.77
CA MET A 86 13.38 4.36 0.12
C MET A 86 12.09 4.30 0.93
N THR A 87 10.95 4.19 0.26
CA THR A 87 9.63 4.06 0.88
C THR A 87 8.92 2.82 0.38
N ALA A 88 8.23 2.11 1.27
CA ALA A 88 7.33 1.00 0.96
C ALA A 88 6.02 1.20 1.74
N ASP A 89 4.93 1.47 1.02
CA ASP A 89 3.60 1.72 1.55
C ASP A 89 2.70 0.51 1.25
N GLY A 90 2.51 -0.36 2.25
CA GLY A 90 1.78 -1.62 2.07
C GLY A 90 0.30 -1.51 2.45
N SER A 91 -0.56 -2.09 1.62
CA SER A 91 -1.98 -2.31 1.93
C SER A 91 -2.14 -3.44 2.96
N PHE A 92 -3.20 -4.24 2.87
CA PHE A 92 -3.40 -5.35 3.80
C PHE A 92 -2.67 -6.61 3.33
N ALA A 93 -2.23 -7.42 4.28
CA ALA A 93 -1.78 -8.78 3.98
C ALA A 93 -2.99 -9.67 3.66
N ILE A 94 -2.90 -10.50 2.63
CA ILE A 94 -3.91 -11.48 2.28
C ILE A 94 -3.28 -12.86 2.04
N TYR A 95 -4.06 -13.92 2.27
CA TYR A 95 -3.70 -15.31 2.03
C TYR A 95 -3.12 -15.51 0.62
N ASN A 96 -1.90 -16.04 0.54
CA ASN A 96 -1.14 -16.19 -0.71
C ASN A 96 -1.00 -17.66 -1.11
N GLU A 97 -2.10 -18.39 -1.14
CA GLU A 97 -2.12 -19.75 -1.68
C GLU A 97 -3.33 -19.96 -2.57
N ARG A 98 -3.12 -20.55 -3.75
CA ARG A 98 -4.17 -20.84 -4.71
C ARG A 98 -4.97 -22.06 -4.29
N THR A 99 -6.28 -21.99 -4.49
CA THR A 99 -7.24 -23.00 -4.06
C THR A 99 -6.91 -24.45 -4.51
N PRO A 100 -6.45 -24.71 -5.75
CA PRO A 100 -6.30 -26.09 -6.25
C PRO A 100 -5.22 -26.94 -5.57
N ASP A 101 -4.10 -26.34 -5.15
CA ASP A 101 -2.92 -27.10 -4.71
C ASP A 101 -2.09 -26.43 -3.60
N GLY A 102 -2.52 -25.27 -3.08
CA GLY A 102 -1.83 -24.57 -2.01
C GLY A 102 -0.46 -24.01 -2.42
N ARG A 103 -0.15 -23.91 -3.72
CA ARG A 103 1.00 -23.13 -4.19
C ARG A 103 0.70 -21.64 -4.13
N TYR A 104 1.71 -20.80 -4.32
CA TYR A 104 1.50 -19.34 -4.36
C TYR A 104 0.48 -18.92 -5.41
N LEU A 105 -0.17 -17.78 -5.18
CA LEU A 105 -1.08 -17.20 -6.16
C LEU A 105 -0.35 -16.88 -7.47
N ASP A 106 -1.01 -17.15 -8.60
CA ASP A 106 -0.53 -16.75 -9.92
C ASP A 106 -0.98 -15.31 -10.25
N ALA A 107 -0.73 -14.88 -11.49
CA ALA A 107 -1.39 -13.71 -12.05
C ALA A 107 -2.92 -13.89 -12.01
N TYR A 108 -3.64 -12.79 -11.79
CA TYR A 108 -5.08 -12.78 -11.59
C TYR A 108 -5.83 -13.42 -12.77
N ASP A 109 -6.72 -14.35 -12.44
CA ASP A 109 -7.61 -15.03 -13.38
C ASP A 109 -9.07 -14.66 -13.05
N ALA A 110 -9.67 -13.83 -13.89
CA ALA A 110 -11.05 -13.37 -13.73
C ALA A 110 -12.08 -14.51 -13.75
N THR A 111 -11.78 -15.65 -14.38
CA THR A 111 -12.69 -16.81 -14.40
C THR A 111 -12.68 -17.54 -13.06
N LYS A 112 -11.54 -17.53 -12.36
CA LYS A 112 -11.38 -18.15 -11.03
C LYS A 112 -11.64 -17.19 -9.88
N CYS A 113 -11.64 -15.88 -10.17
CA CYS A 113 -11.68 -14.80 -9.18
C CYS A 113 -10.58 -14.96 -8.13
N GLU A 114 -9.37 -15.29 -8.58
CA GLU A 114 -8.21 -15.60 -7.72
C GLU A 114 -6.92 -15.17 -8.42
N GLY A 115 -5.94 -14.70 -7.65
CA GLY A 115 -4.61 -14.35 -8.12
C GLY A 115 -4.22 -12.90 -7.84
N THR A 116 -3.15 -12.44 -8.48
CA THR A 116 -2.48 -11.16 -8.19
C THR A 116 -2.31 -10.30 -9.44
N TYR A 117 -2.29 -8.98 -9.25
CA TYR A 117 -1.82 -8.03 -10.26
C TYR A 117 -0.95 -6.96 -9.58
N PRO A 118 0.25 -6.64 -10.08
CA PRO A 118 0.99 -7.37 -11.11
C PRO A 118 1.29 -8.82 -10.65
N LYS A 119 2.01 -9.60 -11.46
CA LYS A 119 2.29 -10.99 -11.10
C LYS A 119 3.14 -11.02 -9.83
N LEU A 120 2.75 -11.83 -8.84
CA LEU A 120 3.62 -12.16 -7.72
C LEU A 120 4.87 -12.90 -8.25
N ILE A 121 6.02 -12.24 -8.19
CA ILE A 121 7.31 -12.87 -8.48
C ILE A 121 8.03 -13.05 -7.15
N GLY A 122 8.55 -14.27 -6.93
CA GLY A 122 9.21 -14.63 -5.69
C GLY A 122 10.44 -13.77 -5.37
N ASN A 123 10.93 -13.92 -4.15
CA ASN A 123 11.83 -13.04 -3.39
C ASN A 123 13.20 -12.69 -4.03
N TYR A 124 13.51 -13.17 -5.24
CA TYR A 124 14.84 -13.09 -5.85
C TYR A 124 14.87 -12.59 -7.30
N ASP A 125 13.71 -12.43 -7.95
CA ASP A 125 13.63 -11.95 -9.33
C ASP A 125 12.86 -10.61 -9.39
N LEU A 126 13.56 -9.56 -8.99
CA LEU A 126 13.03 -8.20 -9.00
C LEU A 126 13.04 -7.60 -10.42
N GLY A 127 13.75 -8.23 -11.37
CA GLY A 127 14.09 -7.72 -12.71
C GLY A 127 12.98 -7.81 -13.75
N THR A 128 11.94 -8.57 -13.46
CA THR A 128 10.96 -9.00 -14.44
C THR A 128 9.86 -7.95 -14.59
N PRO A 129 9.66 -7.36 -15.80
CA PRO A 129 8.66 -6.30 -16.02
C PRO A 129 7.25 -6.65 -15.53
N GLU A 130 6.91 -7.94 -15.51
CA GLU A 130 5.62 -8.47 -15.07
C GLU A 130 5.42 -8.43 -13.54
N ALA A 131 6.46 -8.12 -12.74
CA ALA A 131 6.36 -7.98 -11.28
C ALA A 131 5.91 -6.59 -10.81
N TRP A 132 5.83 -5.62 -11.73
CA TRP A 132 5.60 -4.23 -11.38
C TRP A 132 4.55 -3.62 -12.30
N SER A 133 3.81 -2.67 -11.76
CA SER A 133 2.89 -1.80 -12.49
C SER A 133 3.16 -0.35 -12.10
N THR A 134 2.56 0.58 -12.83
CA THR A 134 2.59 1.99 -12.41
C THR A 134 1.78 2.17 -11.13
N GLY A 135 2.11 3.18 -10.33
CA GLY A 135 1.36 3.48 -9.10
C GLY A 135 -0.14 3.69 -9.36
N ALA A 136 -0.50 4.30 -10.49
CA ALA A 136 -1.89 4.56 -10.87
C ALA A 136 -2.67 3.26 -11.21
N GLU A 137 -2.05 2.32 -11.91
CA GLU A 137 -2.62 0.98 -12.12
C GLU A 137 -2.72 0.22 -10.80
N GLY A 138 -1.74 0.41 -9.91
CA GLY A 138 -1.71 -0.14 -8.57
C GLY A 138 -1.43 -1.64 -8.54
N ALA A 139 -1.57 -2.22 -7.35
CA ALA A 139 -1.41 -3.64 -7.12
C ALA A 139 -2.58 -4.19 -6.28
N PHE A 140 -3.00 -5.42 -6.55
CA PHE A 140 -4.01 -6.13 -5.78
C PHE A 140 -3.74 -7.64 -5.70
N ALA A 141 -4.38 -8.27 -4.73
CA ALA A 141 -4.41 -9.72 -4.57
C ALA A 141 -5.83 -10.18 -4.19
N VAL A 142 -6.28 -11.26 -4.82
CA VAL A 142 -7.61 -11.85 -4.64
C VAL A 142 -7.48 -13.31 -4.20
N SER A 143 -8.03 -13.63 -3.03
CA SER A 143 -8.13 -14.99 -2.50
C SER A 143 -9.30 -15.10 -1.51
N LYS A 144 -9.06 -14.89 -0.21
CA LYS A 144 -10.08 -14.81 0.85
C LYS A 144 -10.66 -13.39 0.93
N GLY A 145 -11.21 -12.92 -0.18
CA GLY A 145 -11.54 -11.52 -0.42
C GLY A 145 -10.54 -10.86 -1.38
N ALA A 146 -10.49 -9.54 -1.38
CA ALA A 146 -9.52 -8.78 -2.17
C ALA A 146 -8.94 -7.62 -1.37
N VAL A 147 -7.64 -7.38 -1.57
CA VAL A 147 -6.91 -6.24 -1.00
C VAL A 147 -6.07 -5.60 -2.09
N GLY A 148 -5.83 -4.30 -2.00
CA GLY A 148 -5.03 -3.61 -3.00
C GLY A 148 -4.68 -2.18 -2.64
N ILE A 149 -3.88 -1.56 -3.50
CA ILE A 149 -3.42 -0.18 -3.37
C ILE A 149 -3.25 0.48 -4.74
N LYS A 150 -3.70 1.73 -4.86
CA LYS A 150 -3.45 2.61 -6.02
C LYS A 150 -2.89 3.95 -5.55
N ALA A 151 -2.01 4.54 -6.34
CA ALA A 151 -1.64 5.94 -6.21
C ALA A 151 -2.70 6.81 -6.88
N LEU A 152 -3.15 7.86 -6.19
CA LEU A 152 -4.11 8.84 -6.70
C LEU A 152 -3.46 10.17 -7.05
N GLU A 153 -2.21 10.40 -6.64
CA GLU A 153 -1.46 11.57 -7.06
C GLU A 153 -0.81 11.38 -8.42
N ASP A 154 -0.73 12.48 -9.16
CA ASP A 154 -0.05 12.53 -10.45
C ASP A 154 1.48 12.64 -10.28
N ASP A 155 2.22 11.99 -11.17
CA ASP A 155 3.62 12.33 -11.51
C ASP A 155 4.68 12.20 -10.39
N ILE A 156 4.46 11.35 -9.37
CA ILE A 156 5.50 10.99 -8.38
C ILE A 156 6.31 9.76 -8.79
N GLY A 157 5.83 8.97 -9.77
CA GLY A 157 6.56 7.82 -10.29
C GLY A 157 6.69 6.65 -9.30
N ARG A 158 5.71 6.48 -8.40
CA ARG A 158 5.65 5.29 -7.52
C ARG A 158 5.41 4.03 -8.35
N SER A 159 6.04 2.92 -7.97
CA SER A 159 5.84 1.60 -8.58
C SER A 159 5.00 0.72 -7.66
N ALA A 160 4.04 -0.01 -8.23
CA ALA A 160 3.23 -0.98 -7.50
C ALA A 160 3.76 -2.41 -7.70
N MET A 161 3.78 -3.21 -6.64
CA MET A 161 4.16 -4.63 -6.67
C MET A 161 3.45 -5.42 -5.57
N LEU A 162 3.74 -6.73 -5.52
CA LEU A 162 3.36 -7.59 -4.41
C LEU A 162 4.60 -7.95 -3.59
N VAL A 163 4.57 -7.66 -2.29
CA VAL A 163 5.56 -8.17 -1.34
C VAL A 163 5.12 -9.55 -0.88
N ASN A 164 5.88 -10.59 -1.24
CA ASN A 164 5.67 -11.96 -0.78
C ASN A 164 6.23 -12.09 0.64
N ALA A 165 5.40 -11.82 1.65
CA ALA A 165 5.84 -11.80 3.03
C ALA A 165 6.40 -13.16 3.47
N ASP A 166 7.48 -13.11 4.26
CA ASP A 166 8.11 -14.35 4.74
C ASP A 166 7.12 -15.17 5.58
N PRO A 167 7.20 -16.51 5.53
CA PRO A 167 6.25 -17.36 6.23
C PRO A 167 6.19 -17.05 7.74
N ASN A 168 4.98 -17.10 8.28
CA ASN A 168 4.68 -16.82 9.71
C ASN A 168 4.96 -15.38 10.17
N SER A 169 5.10 -14.42 9.25
CA SER A 169 5.04 -12.98 9.55
C SER A 169 3.62 -12.48 9.85
N ASN A 170 2.60 -13.31 9.60
CA ASN A 170 1.20 -13.05 9.91
C ASN A 170 0.68 -14.07 10.94
N LEU A 171 -0.21 -13.63 11.83
CA LEU A 171 -0.76 -14.45 12.91
C LEU A 171 -1.84 -15.45 12.45
N VAL A 172 -2.57 -15.12 11.38
CA VAL A 172 -3.74 -15.88 10.91
C VAL A 172 -3.36 -16.81 9.76
N GLU A 173 -2.60 -16.31 8.79
CA GLU A 173 -2.25 -17.03 7.57
C GLU A 173 -0.74 -17.25 7.48
N SER A 174 -0.28 -18.49 7.31
CA SER A 174 1.16 -18.79 7.27
C SER A 174 1.88 -18.18 6.07
N ARG A 175 1.19 -18.00 4.94
CA ARG A 175 1.74 -17.38 3.70
C ARG A 175 0.83 -16.24 3.26
N THR A 176 1.40 -15.05 3.17
CA THR A 176 0.65 -13.85 2.76
C THR A 176 1.39 -13.05 1.70
N THR A 177 0.64 -12.22 0.98
CA THR A 177 1.17 -11.22 0.07
C THR A 177 0.58 -9.86 0.41
N ILE A 178 1.35 -8.80 0.19
CA ILE A 178 0.98 -7.42 0.51
C ILE A 178 1.17 -6.56 -0.74
N PRO A 179 0.07 -6.11 -1.39
CA PRO A 179 0.16 -5.08 -2.42
C PRO A 179 0.78 -3.81 -1.86
N THR A 180 1.84 -3.32 -2.50
CA THR A 180 2.74 -2.30 -1.96
C THR A 180 3.12 -1.28 -3.02
N LEU A 181 3.10 0.01 -2.67
CA LEU A 181 3.67 1.09 -3.48
C LEU A 181 5.07 1.43 -2.98
N GLN A 182 6.02 1.61 -3.90
CA GLN A 182 7.38 2.01 -3.59
C GLN A 182 7.86 3.21 -4.37
N HIS A 183 8.82 3.90 -3.77
CA HIS A 183 9.51 5.04 -4.37
C HIS A 183 10.82 5.31 -3.61
N THR A 184 11.69 6.16 -4.17
CA THR A 184 12.90 6.65 -3.49
C THR A 184 12.88 8.17 -3.51
N ILE A 185 12.72 8.78 -2.33
CA ILE A 185 12.72 10.23 -2.16
C ILE A 185 14.17 10.69 -2.12
N LYS A 186 14.53 11.69 -2.91
CA LYS A 186 15.87 12.29 -2.87
C LYS A 186 16.03 13.22 -1.68
N LYS A 187 17.28 13.36 -1.22
CA LYS A 187 17.63 14.26 -0.13
C LYS A 187 17.10 15.68 -0.37
N GLY A 188 16.43 16.23 0.63
CA GLY A 188 15.90 17.60 0.64
C GLY A 188 14.54 17.74 -0.03
N GLN A 189 13.93 16.65 -0.52
CA GLN A 189 12.62 16.70 -1.14
C GLN A 189 11.48 16.60 -0.12
N THR A 190 10.38 17.27 -0.46
CA THR A 190 9.07 17.05 0.17
C THR A 190 8.16 16.40 -0.85
N VAL A 191 7.48 15.33 -0.46
CA VAL A 191 6.52 14.61 -1.33
C VAL A 191 5.18 14.44 -0.63
N LEU A 192 4.12 14.35 -1.40
CA LEU A 192 2.77 14.05 -0.93
C LEU A 192 2.27 12.77 -1.62
N TYR A 193 2.28 11.65 -0.90
CA TYR A 193 1.71 10.41 -1.39
C TYR A 193 0.22 10.35 -1.05
N ILE A 194 -0.63 10.04 -2.02
CA ILE A 194 -2.08 9.89 -1.84
C ILE A 194 -2.45 8.48 -2.30
N SER A 195 -2.50 7.52 -1.37
CA SER A 195 -2.82 6.13 -1.67
C SER A 195 -4.30 5.85 -1.45
N ALA A 196 -4.99 5.24 -2.41
CA ALA A 196 -6.26 4.57 -2.17
C ALA A 196 -5.98 3.12 -1.75
N ILE A 197 -6.51 2.67 -0.62
CA ILE A 197 -6.34 1.33 -0.10
C ILE A 197 -7.65 0.56 -0.25
N TYR A 198 -7.63 -0.52 -1.01
CA TYR A 198 -8.77 -1.40 -1.26
C TYR A 198 -8.81 -2.54 -0.24
N ALA A 199 -9.98 -2.82 0.30
CA ALA A 199 -10.24 -4.01 1.08
C ALA A 199 -11.70 -4.43 0.94
N LYS A 200 -11.93 -5.58 0.30
CA LYS A 200 -13.24 -6.22 0.23
C LYS A 200 -13.16 -7.59 0.92
N PRO A 201 -13.79 -7.78 2.09
CA PRO A 201 -13.71 -9.04 2.81
C PRO A 201 -14.50 -10.15 2.10
N SER A 202 -14.05 -11.40 2.27
CA SER A 202 -14.92 -12.55 2.03
C SER A 202 -15.96 -12.67 3.13
N GLY A 203 -17.12 -13.28 2.84
CA GLY A 203 -18.13 -13.54 3.85
C GLY A 203 -19.36 -14.22 3.28
N GLU A 204 -20.29 -14.59 4.16
CA GLU A 204 -21.61 -15.08 3.76
C GLU A 204 -22.30 -14.05 2.87
N GLY A 205 -22.81 -14.48 1.72
CA GLY A 205 -23.46 -13.60 0.75
C GLY A 205 -22.52 -12.77 -0.15
N VAL A 206 -21.19 -12.85 0.03
CA VAL A 206 -20.23 -12.15 -0.84
C VAL A 206 -19.70 -13.10 -1.90
N ALA A 207 -20.23 -12.98 -3.12
CA ALA A 207 -19.79 -13.77 -4.27
C ALA A 207 -18.37 -13.36 -4.71
N ARG A 208 -17.52 -14.33 -5.07
CA ARG A 208 -16.09 -14.09 -5.39
C ARG A 208 -15.92 -13.16 -6.59
N GLU A 209 -16.86 -13.23 -7.53
CA GLU A 209 -16.94 -12.40 -8.73
C GLU A 209 -17.07 -10.91 -8.39
N THR A 210 -17.57 -10.60 -7.20
CA THR A 210 -17.73 -9.23 -6.73
C THR A 210 -16.47 -8.70 -6.06
N TYR A 211 -15.44 -9.51 -5.79
CA TYR A 211 -14.27 -9.09 -5.01
C TYR A 211 -13.53 -7.88 -5.59
N LEU A 212 -13.65 -7.57 -6.89
CA LEU A 212 -13.04 -6.41 -7.52
C LEU A 212 -14.06 -5.43 -8.15
N ASP A 213 -15.35 -5.52 -7.85
CA ASP A 213 -16.39 -4.68 -8.47
C ASP A 213 -16.23 -3.16 -8.24
N GLY A 214 -15.50 -2.78 -7.19
CA GLY A 214 -15.12 -1.40 -6.88
C GLY A 214 -13.69 -1.03 -7.31
N TRP A 215 -12.88 -1.97 -7.80
CA TRP A 215 -11.44 -1.75 -8.04
C TRP A 215 -11.16 -0.64 -9.07
N ASP A 216 -11.97 -0.56 -10.12
CA ASP A 216 -11.81 0.41 -11.21
C ASP A 216 -12.46 1.77 -10.92
N LYS A 217 -13.01 1.95 -9.71
CA LYS A 217 -13.65 3.19 -9.25
C LYS A 217 -13.04 3.63 -7.90
N PRO A 218 -11.77 4.06 -7.88
CA PRO A 218 -11.19 4.61 -6.66
C PRO A 218 -11.89 5.93 -6.27
N PRO A 219 -11.85 6.33 -4.99
CA PRO A 219 -12.44 7.58 -4.52
C PRO A 219 -11.73 8.79 -5.13
N ALA A 220 -12.49 9.87 -5.32
CA ALA A 220 -11.93 11.15 -5.73
C ALA A 220 -11.06 11.73 -4.60
N VAL A 221 -9.96 12.38 -4.97
CA VAL A 221 -9.12 13.12 -4.01
C VAL A 221 -9.89 14.37 -3.55
N PRO A 222 -10.13 14.58 -2.24
CA PRO A 222 -10.85 15.74 -1.74
C PRO A 222 -10.16 17.08 -2.10
N ASP A 223 -10.94 18.11 -2.40
CA ASP A 223 -10.40 19.39 -2.85
C ASP A 223 -9.60 20.14 -1.78
N TRP A 224 -9.95 19.95 -0.50
CA TRP A 224 -9.17 20.51 0.61
C TRP A 224 -7.76 19.92 0.65
N LEU A 225 -7.58 18.66 0.25
CA LEU A 225 -6.28 17.99 0.22
C LEU A 225 -5.42 18.49 -0.95
N LYS A 226 -6.02 18.74 -2.12
CA LYS A 226 -5.34 19.39 -3.25
C LYS A 226 -4.84 20.78 -2.88
N SER A 227 -5.61 21.51 -2.07
CA SER A 227 -5.25 22.84 -1.59
C SER A 227 -4.09 22.81 -0.59
N GLU A 228 -4.05 21.81 0.32
CA GLU A 228 -2.88 21.59 1.20
C GLU A 228 -1.61 21.23 0.39
N ALA A 229 -1.75 20.45 -0.68
CA ALA A 229 -0.64 20.08 -1.56
C ALA A 229 -0.01 21.28 -2.27
N ALA A 230 -0.83 22.24 -2.72
CA ALA A 230 -0.37 23.42 -3.45
C ALA A 230 0.30 24.49 -2.57
N GLY A 231 0.09 24.44 -1.25
CA GLY A 231 0.67 25.38 -0.28
C GLY A 231 1.90 24.85 0.47
N SER A 232 2.37 23.64 0.13
CA SER A 232 3.49 22.93 0.77
C SER A 232 4.84 23.19 0.08
#